data_AF-A0A3D0CW28-F1
#
_entry.id   AF-A0A3D0CW28-F1
#
_cell.length_a   1.000
_cell.length_b   1.000
_cell.length_c   1.000
_cell.angle_alpha   90.00
_cell.angle_beta   90.00
_cell.angle_gamma   90.00
#
_symmetry.space_group_name_H-M   'P 1'
#
loop_
_entity.id
_entity.type
_entity.pdbx_description
1 polymer ?
#
loop_
_entity_poly.entity_id
_entity_poly.type
_entity_poly.pdbx_seq_one_letter_code
_entity_poly.pdbx_strand_id
1 'polypeptide(L)'
;MIGDFRSLPRLRKSDALTGALAGCSATGLLLLLAIWFVPPAAAGEGLSPIRRVTHGLGRLQSPAHEQRGLESVDARPGCAYDWDGSGRVDTADLALVAAAWGTSDPQADLNGNGQVEVVDLEILARYWNAWCRWPDDPGRFQVGGFTAFWGDPLWHLTDSFNNHVACEDPADPSLCAPRAFANARAAGFDWFAITEHDHNLSSARWDEMTAARDAAEEEYQFVALRSFELTGDYFEGHINVYESNTWPSERPRSLAGMYSWIAAQPDTVFGMFNHPRRDGCDPVARTGLCWNFNQWQPHLDSAPRLPLVQNYRNGQYELSLQGGWRGGGVGVNEYGRYIVGRAGVMALDLTHEAIVDALRRGRVFGTNESQPGLALALRGRSDPAHSLAWMGESVAASDRVTVTLEARDLAGGSLTSLELREARSCETVTVAQRAVSG
;
A
#
# COMPACT_ATOMS: atom_id res chain seq x y z
N MET A 1 14.81 12.61 -33.32
CA MET A 1 14.26 11.72 -34.37
C MET A 1 13.01 11.09 -33.81
N ILE A 2 11.86 11.43 -34.39
CA ILE A 2 10.52 11.02 -33.93
C ILE A 2 10.14 9.78 -34.74
N GLY A 3 9.87 8.67 -34.06
CA GLY A 3 9.45 7.40 -34.67
C GLY A 3 7.97 7.11 -34.37
N ASP A 4 7.24 6.80 -35.44
CA ASP A 4 5.81 6.51 -35.56
C ASP A 4 5.40 5.27 -34.73
N PHE A 5 4.42 5.41 -33.82
CA PHE A 5 3.82 4.32 -33.07
C PHE A 5 2.44 4.01 -33.65
N ARG A 6 2.35 3.02 -34.55
CA ARG A 6 1.08 2.44 -34.98
C ARG A 6 0.83 1.10 -34.30
N SER A 7 -0.30 1.07 -33.58
CA SER A 7 -1.11 -0.08 -33.14
C SER A 7 -0.39 -1.25 -32.44
N LEU A 8 -0.41 -1.23 -31.11
CA LEU A 8 -0.21 -2.42 -30.27
C LEU A 8 -1.57 -3.13 -30.01
N PRO A 9 -1.60 -4.47 -29.88
CA PRO A 9 -2.83 -5.23 -29.65
C PRO A 9 -3.42 -4.97 -28.25
N ARG A 10 -4.76 -5.02 -28.14
CA ARG A 10 -5.49 -4.91 -26.86
C ARG A 10 -5.24 -6.14 -25.97
N LEU A 11 -4.82 -5.90 -24.73
CA LEU A 11 -4.54 -6.91 -23.70
C LEU A 11 -5.80 -7.20 -22.84
N ARG A 12 -5.89 -8.38 -22.21
CA ARG A 12 -7.02 -8.77 -21.32
C ARG A 12 -6.53 -9.23 -19.94
N LYS A 13 -7.26 -8.77 -18.92
CA LYS A 13 -7.44 -9.15 -17.49
C LYS A 13 -6.38 -9.88 -16.64
N SER A 14 -5.33 -10.52 -17.16
CA SER A 14 -4.28 -11.16 -16.34
C SER A 14 -3.05 -11.50 -17.18
N ASP A 15 -2.06 -10.61 -17.20
CA ASP A 15 -0.79 -10.85 -17.91
C ASP A 15 0.38 -10.85 -16.92
N ALA A 16 1.20 -11.91 -16.96
CA ALA A 16 2.48 -11.97 -16.27
C ALA A 16 3.60 -11.53 -17.23
N LEU A 17 4.38 -10.53 -16.85
CA LEU A 17 5.52 -10.07 -17.65
C LEU A 17 6.82 -10.68 -17.11
N THR A 18 7.65 -11.25 -18.00
CA THR A 18 8.96 -11.82 -17.63
C THR A 18 10.08 -11.14 -18.39
N GLY A 19 10.94 -10.42 -17.67
CA GLY A 19 12.13 -9.75 -18.24
C GLY A 19 13.42 -10.48 -17.90
N ALA A 20 14.45 -10.31 -18.75
CA ALA A 20 15.82 -10.75 -18.47
C ALA A 20 16.75 -9.53 -18.52
N LEU A 21 17.49 -9.29 -17.44
CA LEU A 21 18.56 -8.29 -17.39
C LEU A 21 19.89 -8.98 -17.68
N ALA A 22 20.76 -8.36 -18.48
CA ALA A 22 22.10 -8.86 -18.77
C ALA A 22 23.14 -7.77 -18.46
N GLY A 23 24.06 -8.06 -17.54
CA GLY A 23 25.20 -7.20 -17.22
C GLY A 23 25.04 -6.42 -15.91
N CYS A 24 25.57 -6.96 -14.81
CA CYS A 24 25.69 -6.23 -13.54
C CYS A 24 26.99 -6.64 -12.84
N SER A 25 28.01 -5.77 -12.84
CA SER A 25 29.18 -5.99 -11.99
C SER A 25 28.84 -5.65 -10.54
N ALA A 26 28.91 -6.68 -9.70
CA ALA A 26 28.98 -6.69 -8.23
C ALA A 26 28.80 -5.35 -7.49
N THR A 27 27.58 -4.81 -7.45
CA THR A 27 26.99 -4.11 -6.30
C THR A 27 25.49 -3.93 -6.56
N GLY A 28 24.66 -4.74 -5.90
CA GLY A 28 23.20 -4.60 -5.76
C GLY A 28 22.39 -4.08 -6.95
N LEU A 29 21.71 -4.97 -7.67
CA LEU A 29 20.64 -4.60 -8.59
C LEU A 29 19.41 -4.14 -7.80
N LEU A 30 18.87 -2.97 -8.13
CA LEU A 30 17.64 -2.44 -7.55
C LEU A 30 16.66 -2.08 -8.68
N LEU A 31 15.42 -2.53 -8.55
CA LEU A 31 14.41 -2.47 -9.60
C LEU A 31 13.41 -1.34 -9.32
N LEU A 32 13.33 -0.34 -10.20
CA LEU A 32 12.22 0.61 -10.21
C LEU A 32 11.11 0.14 -11.14
N LEU A 33 9.85 0.39 -10.77
CA LEU A 33 8.73 0.37 -11.70
C LEU A 33 8.02 1.72 -11.70
N ALA A 34 7.98 2.37 -12.87
CA ALA A 34 7.02 3.44 -13.13
C ALA A 34 6.01 2.93 -14.17
N ILE A 35 4.72 3.02 -13.84
CA ILE A 35 3.62 2.60 -14.72
C ILE A 35 2.71 3.80 -14.99
N TRP A 36 2.35 4.00 -16.26
CA TRP A 36 1.36 5.00 -16.67
C TRP A 36 0.13 4.31 -17.28
N PHE A 37 -1.07 4.76 -16.90
CA PHE A 37 -2.35 4.35 -17.48
C PHE A 37 -3.00 5.51 -18.24
N VAL A 38 -3.75 5.19 -19.30
CA VAL A 38 -4.57 6.17 -20.03
C VAL A 38 -6.04 5.79 -19.84
N PRO A 39 -6.91 6.70 -19.35
CA PRO A 39 -8.34 6.41 -19.20
C PRO A 39 -9.00 6.19 -20.56
N PRO A 40 -9.99 5.28 -20.68
CA PRO A 40 -10.60 4.97 -21.96
C PRO A 40 -11.46 6.14 -22.48
N ALA A 41 -11.15 6.62 -23.69
CA ALA A 41 -12.03 7.50 -24.44
C ALA A 41 -13.23 6.71 -24.98
N ALA A 42 -14.43 7.30 -24.86
CA ALA A 42 -15.66 6.77 -25.43
C ALA A 42 -15.68 6.92 -26.97
N ALA A 43 -15.79 5.81 -27.68
CA ALA A 43 -16.33 5.61 -29.04
C ALA A 43 -15.74 4.28 -29.58
N GLY A 44 -16.47 3.36 -30.22
CA GLY A 44 -17.52 3.56 -31.20
C GLY A 44 -17.07 2.86 -32.48
N GLU A 45 -17.73 1.73 -32.77
CA GLU A 45 -17.85 1.02 -34.06
C GLU A 45 -16.63 0.39 -34.77
N GLY A 46 -16.84 -0.89 -35.17
CA GLY A 46 -16.56 -1.34 -36.54
C GLY A 46 -15.27 -2.12 -36.81
N LEU A 47 -15.37 -3.46 -36.79
CA LEU A 47 -15.12 -4.39 -37.92
C LEU A 47 -14.56 -5.76 -37.46
N SER A 48 -15.26 -6.82 -37.89
CA SER A 48 -14.90 -8.25 -37.83
C SER A 48 -14.27 -8.69 -39.18
N PRO A 49 -13.96 -9.99 -39.42
CA PRO A 49 -13.02 -10.88 -38.72
C PRO A 49 -12.02 -11.55 -39.73
N ILE A 50 -10.82 -12.00 -39.31
CA ILE A 50 -10.02 -12.96 -40.12
C ILE A 50 -9.48 -14.14 -39.30
N ARG A 51 -9.53 -15.30 -39.98
CA ARG A 51 -9.44 -16.71 -39.60
C ARG A 51 -8.11 -17.20 -38.97
N ARG A 52 -8.28 -17.99 -37.90
CA ARG A 52 -7.80 -19.37 -37.63
C ARG A 52 -6.60 -19.90 -38.43
N VAL A 53 -5.55 -20.32 -37.70
CA VAL A 53 -4.73 -21.50 -38.02
C VAL A 53 -4.52 -22.31 -36.73
N THR A 54 -4.81 -23.61 -36.84
CA THR A 54 -4.68 -24.65 -35.81
C THR A 54 -3.35 -25.40 -36.00
N HIS A 55 -2.81 -25.99 -34.93
CA HIS A 55 -1.91 -27.17 -34.80
C HIS A 55 -0.91 -26.89 -33.64
N GLY A 56 -0.62 -27.76 -32.68
CA GLY A 56 -0.94 -29.17 -32.48
C GLY A 56 -0.55 -29.59 -31.05
N LEU A 57 -1.12 -30.72 -30.62
CA LEU A 57 -1.11 -31.29 -29.27
C LEU A 57 0.29 -31.73 -28.79
N GLY A 58 0.52 -31.57 -27.48
CA GLY A 58 1.58 -32.24 -26.73
C GLY A 58 1.15 -32.42 -25.27
N ARG A 59 0.61 -33.61 -24.96
CA ARG A 59 0.31 -34.08 -23.59
C ARG A 59 1.60 -34.27 -22.79
N LEU A 60 1.67 -33.74 -21.58
CA LEU A 60 2.45 -34.33 -20.49
C LEU A 60 1.64 -34.29 -19.19
N GLN A 61 1.73 -35.40 -18.47
CA GLN A 61 0.92 -35.79 -17.32
C GLN A 61 1.29 -35.02 -16.05
N SER A 62 0.29 -34.75 -15.21
CA SER A 62 0.39 -34.23 -13.86
C SER A 62 0.85 -35.30 -12.85
N PRO A 63 1.48 -34.91 -11.74
CA PRO A 63 1.35 -35.59 -10.46
C PRO A 63 0.28 -34.90 -9.60
N ALA A 64 -0.42 -35.72 -8.82
CA ALA A 64 -1.55 -35.37 -7.99
C ALA A 64 -1.20 -34.38 -6.88
N HIS A 65 -1.96 -33.30 -6.77
CA HIS A 65 -2.12 -32.57 -5.52
C HIS A 65 -3.26 -33.22 -4.73
N GLU A 66 -2.88 -33.73 -3.58
CA GLU A 66 -3.69 -34.27 -2.49
C GLU A 66 -4.85 -33.33 -2.17
N GLN A 67 -6.09 -33.80 -2.40
CA GLN A 67 -7.29 -33.13 -1.95
C GLN A 67 -7.37 -33.28 -0.43
N ARG A 68 -7.07 -32.20 0.31
CA ARG A 68 -7.48 -32.10 1.70
C ARG A 68 -9.00 -32.02 1.74
N GLY A 69 -9.59 -32.91 2.54
CA GLY A 69 -11.02 -33.00 2.74
C GLY A 69 -11.58 -31.70 3.31
N LEU A 70 -12.82 -31.39 2.89
CA LEU A 70 -13.70 -30.42 3.51
C LEU A 70 -13.99 -30.88 4.94
N GLU A 71 -13.14 -30.50 5.87
CA GLU A 71 -13.49 -30.42 7.29
C GLU A 71 -14.26 -29.11 7.52
N SER A 72 -15.06 -29.08 8.59
CA SER A 72 -16.08 -28.07 8.89
C SER A 72 -15.63 -26.64 8.60
N VAL A 73 -16.55 -25.84 8.04
CA VAL A 73 -16.39 -24.38 7.96
C VAL A 73 -16.42 -23.86 9.40
N ASP A 74 -15.26 -23.90 10.06
CA ASP A 74 -15.03 -23.09 11.24
C ASP A 74 -15.29 -21.63 10.83
N ALA A 75 -16.07 -20.93 11.65
CA ALA A 75 -16.37 -19.52 11.44
C ALA A 75 -15.06 -18.77 11.17
N ARG A 76 -14.92 -18.21 9.96
CA ARG A 76 -13.75 -17.44 9.56
C ARG A 76 -13.59 -16.29 10.55
N PRO A 77 -12.50 -16.24 11.34
CA PRO A 77 -12.33 -15.18 12.32
C PRO A 77 -12.17 -13.85 11.58
N GLY A 78 -13.02 -12.86 11.86
CA GLY A 78 -12.82 -11.48 11.37
C GLY A 78 -14.06 -10.74 10.86
N CYS A 79 -15.22 -11.39 10.77
CA CYS A 79 -16.47 -10.70 10.49
C CYS A 79 -17.61 -11.41 11.21
N ALA A 80 -17.86 -11.00 12.45
CA ALA A 80 -18.81 -11.67 13.34
C ALA A 80 -20.27 -11.68 12.81
N TYR A 81 -20.54 -10.98 11.70
CA TYR A 81 -21.89 -10.68 11.21
C TYR A 81 -22.10 -10.92 9.70
N ASP A 82 -21.11 -11.46 8.97
CA ASP A 82 -21.22 -11.94 7.57
C ASP A 82 -21.27 -13.47 7.60
N TRP A 83 -22.48 -14.02 7.70
CA TRP A 83 -22.70 -15.45 7.93
C TRP A 83 -22.97 -16.24 6.68
N ASP A 84 -23.41 -15.58 5.61
CA ASP A 84 -23.44 -16.25 4.31
C ASP A 84 -22.04 -16.32 3.67
N GLY A 85 -21.05 -15.62 4.26
CA GLY A 85 -19.66 -15.61 3.86
C GLY A 85 -19.45 -14.87 2.54
N SER A 86 -20.38 -13.96 2.19
CA SER A 86 -20.34 -13.19 0.94
C SER A 86 -19.29 -12.08 0.97
N GLY A 87 -18.73 -11.76 2.14
CA GLY A 87 -17.81 -10.65 2.34
C GLY A 87 -18.52 -9.33 2.67
N ARG A 88 -19.84 -9.34 2.87
CA ARG A 88 -20.65 -8.15 3.15
C ARG A 88 -21.77 -8.49 4.11
N VAL A 89 -21.97 -7.62 5.11
CA VAL A 89 -23.16 -7.67 5.95
C VAL A 89 -24.33 -6.99 5.22
N ASP A 90 -25.24 -7.78 4.68
CA ASP A 90 -26.37 -7.27 3.90
C ASP A 90 -27.70 -8.02 4.16
N THR A 91 -28.63 -7.92 3.21
CA THR A 91 -29.93 -8.59 3.28
C THR A 91 -29.85 -10.11 3.40
N ALA A 92 -28.77 -10.73 2.92
CA ALA A 92 -28.55 -12.17 3.07
C ALA A 92 -28.31 -12.54 4.54
N ASP A 93 -27.48 -11.78 5.25
CA ASP A 93 -27.25 -11.98 6.69
C ASP A 93 -28.48 -11.66 7.52
N LEU A 94 -29.23 -10.62 7.15
CA LEU A 94 -30.52 -10.33 7.76
C LEU A 94 -31.50 -11.50 7.61
N ALA A 95 -31.51 -12.16 6.46
CA ALA A 95 -32.36 -13.32 6.24
C ALA A 95 -31.96 -14.49 7.17
N LEU A 96 -30.68 -14.63 7.49
CA LEU A 96 -30.17 -15.61 8.45
C LEU A 96 -30.60 -15.26 9.88
N VAL A 97 -30.44 -14.00 10.34
CA VAL A 97 -30.96 -13.55 11.66
C VAL A 97 -32.47 -13.77 11.74
N ALA A 98 -33.21 -13.38 10.69
CA ALA A 98 -34.67 -13.49 10.66
C ALA A 98 -35.14 -14.96 10.67
N ALA A 99 -34.39 -15.87 10.05
CA ALA A 99 -34.69 -17.30 10.08
C ALA A 99 -34.50 -17.92 11.47
N ALA A 100 -33.61 -17.36 12.29
CA ALA A 100 -33.33 -17.80 13.66
C ALA A 100 -34.15 -17.07 14.73
N TRP A 101 -35.10 -16.21 14.35
CA TRP A 101 -35.86 -15.36 15.26
C TRP A 101 -36.57 -16.14 16.39
N GLY A 102 -36.36 -15.70 17.64
CA GLY A 102 -36.94 -16.34 18.83
C GLY A 102 -36.34 -17.71 19.18
N THR A 103 -35.22 -18.09 18.55
CA THR A 103 -34.44 -19.27 18.92
C THR A 103 -33.26 -18.89 19.82
N SER A 104 -32.51 -19.89 20.29
CA SER A 104 -31.25 -19.72 21.02
C SER A 104 -30.04 -20.05 20.13
N ASP A 105 -30.15 -19.81 18.81
CA ASP A 105 -29.07 -20.10 17.88
C ASP A 105 -27.86 -19.20 18.22
N PRO A 106 -26.74 -19.77 18.69
CA PRO A 106 -25.59 -18.99 19.11
C PRO A 106 -24.91 -18.26 17.94
N GLN A 107 -25.21 -18.62 16.69
CA GLN A 107 -24.76 -17.84 15.55
C GLN A 107 -25.59 -16.57 15.41
N ALA A 108 -26.91 -16.61 15.63
CA ALA A 108 -27.79 -15.45 15.43
C ALA A 108 -28.03 -14.58 16.68
N ASP A 109 -27.67 -15.06 17.87
CA ASP A 109 -27.72 -14.35 19.15
C ASP A 109 -26.45 -13.49 19.33
N LEU A 110 -26.48 -12.29 18.79
CA LEU A 110 -25.35 -11.37 18.65
C LEU A 110 -24.91 -10.74 19.96
N ASN A 111 -25.83 -10.61 20.91
CA ASN A 111 -25.51 -10.08 22.23
C ASN A 111 -25.19 -11.20 23.25
N GLY A 112 -25.39 -12.47 22.87
CA GLY A 112 -25.07 -13.65 23.68
C GLY A 112 -26.00 -13.85 24.88
N ASN A 113 -27.24 -13.36 24.83
CA ASN A 113 -28.19 -13.43 25.95
C ASN A 113 -29.03 -14.72 25.96
N GLY A 114 -28.86 -15.58 24.97
CA GLY A 114 -29.56 -16.84 24.77
C GLY A 114 -30.82 -16.75 23.89
N GLN A 115 -31.14 -15.60 23.31
CA GLN A 115 -32.28 -15.40 22.41
C GLN A 115 -31.96 -14.48 21.24
N VAL A 116 -32.38 -14.88 20.04
CA VAL A 116 -32.37 -14.03 18.84
C VAL A 116 -33.60 -13.11 18.86
N GLU A 117 -33.38 -11.83 19.13
CA GLU A 117 -34.43 -10.83 19.28
C GLU A 117 -34.07 -9.46 18.66
N VAL A 118 -34.83 -8.42 19.01
CA VAL A 118 -34.68 -7.08 18.39
C VAL A 118 -33.31 -6.46 18.66
N VAL A 119 -32.68 -6.78 19.78
CA VAL A 119 -31.35 -6.26 20.13
C VAL A 119 -30.30 -6.79 19.14
N ASP A 120 -30.46 -8.02 18.63
CA ASP A 120 -29.56 -8.58 17.62
C ASP A 120 -29.74 -7.88 16.28
N LEU A 121 -30.96 -7.51 15.90
CA LEU A 121 -31.17 -6.67 14.71
C LEU A 121 -30.53 -5.29 14.85
N GLU A 122 -30.52 -4.70 16.05
CA GLU A 122 -29.81 -3.44 16.29
C GLU A 122 -28.31 -3.60 16.14
N ILE A 123 -27.73 -4.74 16.55
CA ILE A 123 -26.31 -5.04 16.33
C ILE A 123 -26.05 -5.23 14.84
N LEU A 124 -26.79 -6.08 14.14
CA LEU A 124 -26.65 -6.27 12.69
C LEU A 124 -26.77 -4.95 11.92
N ALA A 125 -27.72 -4.08 12.30
CA ALA A 125 -27.92 -2.78 11.68
C ALA A 125 -26.72 -1.83 11.86
N ARG A 126 -25.97 -1.93 12.97
CA ARG A 126 -24.73 -1.14 13.16
C ARG A 126 -23.65 -1.53 12.18
N TYR A 127 -23.64 -2.79 11.76
CA TYR A 127 -22.70 -3.34 10.79
C TYR A 127 -23.29 -3.41 9.37
N TRP A 128 -24.44 -2.80 9.11
CA TRP A 128 -25.07 -2.85 7.79
C TRP A 128 -24.15 -2.26 6.70
N ASN A 129 -23.97 -3.00 5.60
CA ASN A 129 -22.99 -2.72 4.54
C ASN A 129 -21.51 -2.74 5.00
N ALA A 130 -21.19 -3.27 6.19
CA ALA A 130 -19.80 -3.52 6.54
C ALA A 130 -19.20 -4.50 5.51
N TRP A 131 -18.01 -4.17 5.02
CA TRP A 131 -17.25 -5.02 4.12
C TRP A 131 -16.25 -5.82 4.92
N CYS A 132 -16.38 -7.14 4.87
CA CYS A 132 -15.40 -8.06 5.39
C CYS A 132 -14.35 -8.24 4.29
N ARG A 133 -13.22 -7.56 4.43
CA ARG A 133 -12.18 -7.54 3.40
C ARG A 133 -11.26 -8.73 3.63
N TRP A 134 -11.75 -9.89 3.23
CA TRP A 134 -11.00 -11.13 3.34
C TRP A 134 -9.79 -11.16 2.39
N PRO A 135 -8.68 -11.79 2.81
CA PRO A 135 -7.55 -12.02 1.92
C PRO A 135 -7.95 -12.78 0.66
N ASP A 136 -8.96 -13.66 0.74
CA ASP A 136 -9.50 -14.47 -0.36
C ASP A 136 -10.69 -13.83 -1.11
N ASP A 137 -11.02 -12.55 -0.86
CA ASP A 137 -12.04 -11.81 -1.62
C ASP A 137 -11.72 -11.84 -3.14
N PRO A 138 -12.58 -12.46 -3.99
CA PRO A 138 -12.33 -12.60 -5.43
C PRO A 138 -12.28 -11.24 -6.16
N GLY A 139 -12.78 -10.18 -5.53
CA GLY A 139 -12.64 -8.79 -5.98
C GLY A 139 -11.21 -8.25 -5.86
N ARG A 140 -10.38 -8.82 -4.98
CA ARG A 140 -9.03 -8.32 -4.70
C ARG A 140 -7.97 -8.87 -5.63
N PHE A 141 -6.89 -8.10 -5.73
CA PHE A 141 -5.67 -8.59 -6.35
C PHE A 141 -4.91 -9.43 -5.33
N GLN A 142 -4.76 -10.72 -5.65
CA GLN A 142 -4.05 -11.70 -4.83
C GLN A 142 -3.01 -12.39 -5.68
N VAL A 143 -1.83 -12.61 -5.10
CA VAL A 143 -0.74 -13.32 -5.77
C VAL A 143 0.22 -13.89 -4.75
N GLY A 144 0.53 -15.19 -4.88
CA GLY A 144 1.55 -15.84 -4.08
C GLY A 144 1.32 -15.79 -2.56
N GLY A 145 0.05 -15.78 -2.14
CA GLY A 145 -0.36 -15.67 -0.73
C GLY A 145 -0.41 -14.25 -0.19
N PHE A 146 -0.12 -13.23 -1.01
CA PHE A 146 -0.31 -11.83 -0.65
C PHE A 146 -1.56 -11.25 -1.29
N THR A 147 -2.17 -10.31 -0.59
CA THR A 147 -3.33 -9.53 -1.02
C THR A 147 -2.96 -8.05 -1.04
N ALA A 148 -3.45 -7.32 -2.05
CA ALA A 148 -3.30 -5.88 -2.12
C ALA A 148 -4.29 -5.17 -1.19
N PHE A 149 -3.75 -4.22 -0.40
CA PHE A 149 -4.52 -3.31 0.45
C PHE A 149 -4.09 -1.87 0.22
N TRP A 150 -5.05 -0.96 0.06
CA TRP A 150 -4.83 0.45 -0.25
C TRP A 150 -5.03 1.32 0.97
N GLY A 151 -4.10 2.22 1.22
CA GLY A 151 -4.14 3.15 2.33
C GLY A 151 -3.49 4.48 2.02
N ASP A 152 -3.31 5.24 3.07
CA ASP A 152 -2.56 6.49 3.07
C ASP A 152 -1.60 6.49 4.26
N PRO A 153 -0.28 6.55 4.05
CA PRO A 153 0.69 6.53 5.12
C PRO A 153 0.87 7.88 5.79
N LEU A 154 0.24 8.96 5.31
CA LEU A 154 0.50 10.29 5.84
C LEU A 154 -0.71 11.21 5.73
N TRP A 155 -1.35 11.47 6.87
CA TRP A 155 -2.39 12.49 7.01
C TRP A 155 -2.15 13.40 8.21
N HIS A 156 -1.80 14.67 7.96
CA HIS A 156 -1.57 15.67 9.01
C HIS A 156 -2.88 16.08 9.69
N LEU A 157 -2.92 16.01 11.01
CA LEU A 157 -4.07 16.51 11.77
C LEU A 157 -4.07 18.03 11.92
N THR A 158 -2.89 18.65 12.07
CA THR A 158 -2.73 20.11 12.03
C THR A 158 -1.63 20.50 11.03
N ASP A 159 -1.86 21.61 10.31
CA ASP A 159 -0.85 22.24 9.48
C ASP A 159 -0.51 23.64 10.03
N SER A 160 0.77 23.85 10.35
CA SER A 160 1.30 25.13 10.83
C SER A 160 1.47 26.18 9.72
N PHE A 161 1.46 25.78 8.45
CA PHE A 161 1.84 26.66 7.34
C PHE A 161 0.68 27.40 6.68
N ASN A 162 -0.58 27.03 6.96
CA ASN A 162 -1.71 27.65 6.26
C ASN A 162 -3.01 27.82 7.06
N ASN A 163 -2.98 27.85 8.40
CA ASN A 163 -4.19 28.05 9.23
C ASN A 163 -5.33 27.04 8.94
N HIS A 164 -5.03 25.93 8.28
CA HIS A 164 -6.00 24.90 7.95
C HIS A 164 -5.78 23.71 8.86
N VAL A 165 -6.60 23.63 9.91
CA VAL A 165 -6.82 22.35 10.60
C VAL A 165 -7.50 21.45 9.56
N ALA A 166 -6.87 20.33 9.18
CA ALA A 166 -7.45 19.39 8.22
C ALA A 166 -8.81 18.83 8.69
N CYS A 167 -9.11 19.00 9.97
CA CYS A 167 -10.44 18.89 10.55
C CYS A 167 -10.99 20.30 10.86
N GLU A 168 -11.88 20.79 10.01
CA GLU A 168 -12.47 22.15 10.07
C GLU A 168 -13.43 22.38 11.27
N ASP A 169 -13.32 21.62 12.37
CA ASP A 169 -14.14 21.85 13.57
C ASP A 169 -13.35 22.57 14.67
N PRO A 170 -13.36 23.91 14.71
CA PRO A 170 -12.71 24.68 15.76
C PRO A 170 -13.41 24.55 17.13
N ALA A 171 -14.57 23.89 17.22
CA ALA A 171 -15.30 23.74 18.47
C ALA A 171 -14.77 22.58 19.34
N ASP A 172 -14.21 21.52 18.73
CA ASP A 172 -13.59 20.43 19.47
C ASP A 172 -12.42 19.77 18.70
N PRO A 173 -11.18 20.26 18.92
CA PRO A 173 -9.98 19.67 18.33
C PRO A 173 -9.74 18.19 18.68
N SER A 174 -10.37 17.66 19.74
CA SER A 174 -10.22 16.25 20.14
C SER A 174 -10.95 15.27 19.22
N LEU A 175 -11.83 15.78 18.35
CA LEU A 175 -12.55 14.97 17.35
C LEU A 175 -11.76 14.82 16.04
N CYS A 176 -10.59 15.45 15.91
CA CYS A 176 -9.83 15.45 14.66
C CYS A 176 -9.36 14.05 14.26
N ALA A 177 -8.68 13.34 15.17
CA ALA A 177 -8.15 12.01 14.89
C ALA A 177 -9.26 10.97 14.62
N PRO A 178 -10.33 10.87 15.45
CA PRO A 178 -11.45 9.97 15.15
C PRO A 178 -12.12 10.27 13.80
N ARG A 179 -12.33 11.55 13.47
CA ARG A 179 -12.96 11.95 12.21
C ARG A 179 -12.08 11.63 11.00
N ALA A 180 -10.76 11.76 11.12
CA ALA A 180 -9.84 11.39 10.04
C ALA A 180 -9.97 9.90 9.67
N PHE A 181 -10.00 9.01 10.66
CA PHE A 181 -10.21 7.58 10.42
C PHE A 181 -11.60 7.28 9.84
N ALA A 182 -12.66 7.91 10.38
CA ALA A 182 -14.01 7.73 9.85
C ALA A 182 -14.12 8.16 8.37
N ASN A 183 -13.51 9.29 8.01
CA ASN A 183 -13.44 9.76 6.62
C ASN A 183 -12.63 8.80 5.75
N ALA A 184 -11.52 8.26 6.25
CA ALA A 184 -10.69 7.31 5.51
C ALA A 184 -11.45 6.01 5.20
N ARG A 185 -12.16 5.46 6.19
CA ARG A 185 -13.06 4.31 6.01
C ARG A 185 -14.13 4.60 4.96
N ALA A 186 -14.80 5.75 5.06
CA ALA A 186 -15.80 6.18 4.08
C ALA A 186 -15.22 6.38 2.66
N ALA A 187 -13.95 6.76 2.57
CA ALA A 187 -13.20 6.85 1.30
C ALA A 187 -12.68 5.49 0.79
N GLY A 188 -12.98 4.39 1.49
CA GLY A 188 -12.69 3.03 1.08
C GLY A 188 -11.23 2.58 1.26
N PHE A 189 -10.46 3.27 2.11
CA PHE A 189 -9.13 2.81 2.51
C PHE A 189 -9.22 1.53 3.36
N ASP A 190 -8.29 0.61 3.12
CA ASP A 190 -8.03 -0.56 3.95
C ASP A 190 -7.24 -0.20 5.20
N TRP A 191 -6.33 0.76 5.08
CA TRP A 191 -5.49 1.21 6.19
C TRP A 191 -5.22 2.70 6.07
N PHE A 192 -4.93 3.36 7.18
CA PHE A 192 -4.72 4.81 7.20
C PHE A 192 -3.83 5.23 8.35
N ALA A 193 -2.92 6.16 8.12
CA ALA A 193 -2.07 6.71 9.16
C ALA A 193 -2.38 8.18 9.42
N ILE A 194 -2.73 8.49 10.66
CA ILE A 194 -2.69 9.88 11.14
C ILE A 194 -1.26 10.25 11.53
N THR A 195 -0.90 11.51 11.26
CA THR A 195 0.38 12.09 11.67
C THR A 195 0.19 13.49 12.25
N GLU A 196 1.14 13.92 13.05
CA GLU A 196 1.26 15.26 13.60
C GLU A 196 2.72 15.66 13.58
N HIS A 197 3.02 16.95 13.41
CA HIS A 197 4.39 17.40 13.52
C HIS A 197 4.89 17.23 14.96
N ASP A 198 6.12 16.74 15.11
CA ASP A 198 6.81 16.57 16.39
C ASP A 198 6.74 17.82 17.29
N HIS A 199 6.76 19.01 16.69
CA HIS A 199 6.68 20.28 17.40
C HIS A 199 5.28 20.72 17.84
N ASN A 200 4.24 20.07 17.32
CA ASN A 200 2.85 20.25 17.72
C ASN A 200 2.42 19.16 18.73
N LEU A 201 3.26 18.16 18.98
CA LEU A 201 2.97 17.10 19.94
C LEU A 201 3.07 17.59 21.38
N SER A 202 2.08 17.17 22.16
CA SER A 202 2.07 17.19 23.63
C SER A 202 1.66 15.79 24.11
N SER A 203 1.88 15.46 25.39
CA SER A 203 1.42 14.19 25.94
C SER A 203 -0.08 13.98 25.73
N ALA A 204 -0.89 15.02 25.96
CA ALA A 204 -2.33 14.96 25.74
C ALA A 204 -2.69 14.66 24.28
N ARG A 205 -1.98 15.28 23.32
CA ARG A 205 -2.20 15.03 21.88
C ARG A 205 -1.74 13.64 21.47
N TRP A 206 -0.62 13.17 22.01
CA TRP A 206 -0.10 11.82 21.77
C TRP A 206 -1.08 10.76 22.26
N ASP A 207 -1.64 10.95 23.46
CA ASP A 207 -2.63 10.06 24.06
C ASP A 207 -3.95 10.08 23.28
N GLU A 208 -4.40 11.27 22.84
CA GLU A 208 -5.58 11.42 21.97
C GLU A 208 -5.42 10.64 20.65
N MET A 209 -4.30 10.82 19.96
CA MET A 209 -4.02 10.09 18.71
C MET A 209 -3.93 8.58 18.94
N THR A 210 -3.39 8.16 20.09
CA THR A 210 -3.32 6.74 20.49
C THR A 210 -4.72 6.16 20.65
N ALA A 211 -5.55 6.82 21.46
CA ALA A 211 -6.92 6.38 21.74
C ALA A 211 -7.79 6.39 20.48
N ALA A 212 -7.65 7.40 19.61
CA ALA A 212 -8.37 7.46 18.35
C ALA A 212 -7.97 6.32 17.40
N ARG A 213 -6.68 5.97 17.35
CA ARG A 213 -6.18 4.83 16.59
C ARG A 213 -6.73 3.52 17.14
N ASP A 214 -6.65 3.30 18.46
CA ASP A 214 -7.15 2.08 19.10
C ASP A 214 -8.67 1.91 18.91
N ALA A 215 -9.43 3.00 18.97
CA ALA A 215 -10.87 2.97 18.75
C ALA A 215 -11.26 2.76 17.27
N ALA A 216 -10.37 3.12 16.33
CA ALA A 216 -10.60 2.99 14.90
C ALA A 216 -10.03 1.69 14.31
N GLU A 217 -9.18 0.94 15.01
CA GLU A 217 -8.66 -0.35 14.57
C GLU A 217 -9.77 -1.39 14.55
N GLU A 218 -9.88 -2.14 13.46
CA GLU A 218 -10.80 -3.28 13.37
C GLU A 218 -10.20 -4.30 12.40
N GLU A 219 -9.60 -5.36 12.96
CA GLU A 219 -8.96 -6.40 12.15
C GLU A 219 -9.89 -6.91 11.05
N TYR A 220 -9.31 -7.16 9.88
CA TYR A 220 -10.00 -7.61 8.66
C TYR A 220 -10.99 -6.60 8.06
N GLN A 221 -11.14 -5.41 8.64
CA GLN A 221 -11.96 -4.33 8.09
C GLN A 221 -11.17 -3.05 7.84
N PHE A 222 -10.33 -2.64 8.79
CA PHE A 222 -9.57 -1.40 8.71
C PHE A 222 -8.39 -1.37 9.69
N VAL A 223 -7.20 -1.07 9.18
CA VAL A 223 -6.01 -0.89 10.00
C VAL A 223 -5.72 0.61 10.21
N ALA A 224 -5.85 1.04 11.45
CA ALA A 224 -5.56 2.38 11.92
C ALA A 224 -4.10 2.46 12.40
N LEU A 225 -3.31 3.30 11.75
CA LEU A 225 -1.94 3.57 12.13
C LEU A 225 -1.81 4.96 12.74
N ARG A 226 -0.83 5.11 13.62
CA ARG A 226 -0.43 6.39 14.19
C ARG A 226 1.05 6.62 13.94
N SER A 227 1.37 7.81 13.50
CA SER A 227 2.75 8.26 13.30
C SER A 227 2.93 9.68 13.80
N PHE A 228 4.16 10.17 13.76
CA PHE A 228 4.44 11.59 13.85
C PHE A 228 5.50 11.97 12.84
N GLU A 229 5.47 13.22 12.40
CA GLU A 229 6.45 13.78 11.49
C GLU A 229 7.61 14.37 12.29
N LEU A 230 8.73 13.67 12.30
CA LEU A 230 9.99 14.14 12.86
C LEU A 230 10.54 15.23 11.95
N THR A 231 10.76 16.42 12.52
CA THR A 231 11.31 17.58 11.81
C THR A 231 12.76 17.77 12.24
N GLY A 232 13.69 17.89 11.28
CA GLY A 232 15.08 18.25 11.55
C GLY A 232 15.24 19.72 11.96
N ASP A 233 16.43 20.29 11.77
CA ASP A 233 16.49 21.75 11.64
C ASP A 233 15.59 22.14 10.45
N TYR A 234 14.93 23.30 10.49
CA TYR A 234 13.79 23.68 9.62
C TYR A 234 14.01 23.45 8.11
N PHE A 235 15.26 23.27 7.72
CA PHE A 235 15.74 23.08 6.38
C PHE A 235 16.00 21.62 5.97
N GLU A 236 16.00 20.61 6.84
CA GLU A 236 16.55 19.28 6.52
C GLU A 236 15.52 18.24 6.02
N GLY A 237 14.25 18.64 5.95
CA GLY A 237 13.14 17.78 5.55
C GLY A 237 12.49 17.07 6.73
N HIS A 238 11.63 16.11 6.41
CA HIS A 238 10.76 15.47 7.39
C HIS A 238 10.72 13.95 7.23
N ILE A 239 10.61 13.24 8.35
CA ILE A 239 10.48 11.78 8.37
C ILE A 239 9.27 11.41 9.22
N ASN A 240 8.25 10.78 8.64
CA ASN A 240 7.23 10.15 9.45
C ASN A 240 7.81 8.94 10.17
N VAL A 241 7.50 8.79 11.45
CA VAL A 241 7.93 7.67 12.30
C VAL A 241 6.69 6.93 12.80
N TYR A 242 6.66 5.62 12.56
CA TYR A 242 5.55 4.71 12.89
C TYR A 242 5.94 3.76 14.02
N GLU A 243 4.95 3.14 14.67
CA GLU A 243 5.12 2.13 15.73
C GLU A 243 5.99 2.58 16.92
N SER A 244 6.27 3.88 17.04
CA SER A 244 7.00 4.43 18.16
C SER A 244 6.06 4.68 19.34
N ASN A 245 6.53 4.31 20.53
CA ASN A 245 5.86 4.64 21.80
C ASN A 245 6.22 6.03 22.32
N THR A 246 7.25 6.66 21.74
CA THR A 246 7.75 7.97 22.16
C THR A 246 8.02 8.87 20.96
N TRP A 247 8.20 10.16 21.21
CA TRP A 247 8.77 11.13 20.27
C TRP A 247 9.93 11.86 20.98
N PRO A 248 10.86 12.48 20.24
CA PRO A 248 11.97 13.19 20.88
C PRO A 248 11.45 14.34 21.76
N SER A 249 11.86 14.37 23.03
CA SER A 249 11.57 15.50 23.93
C SER A 249 12.29 16.79 23.52
N GLU A 250 13.42 16.63 22.85
CA GLU A 250 14.15 17.71 22.19
C GLU A 250 14.33 17.37 20.71
N ARG A 251 13.99 18.31 19.83
CA ARG A 251 14.09 18.10 18.38
C ARG A 251 15.55 17.92 17.95
N PRO A 252 15.86 16.88 17.16
CA PRO A 252 17.18 16.77 16.55
C PRO A 252 17.47 18.01 15.70
N ARG A 253 18.61 18.68 15.98
CA ARG A 253 19.03 19.89 15.25
C ARG A 253 19.87 19.59 14.00
N SER A 254 19.81 18.35 13.52
CA SER A 254 20.53 17.91 12.34
C SER A 254 19.91 16.64 11.77
N LEU A 255 20.11 16.40 10.48
CA LEU A 255 19.72 15.17 9.80
C LEU A 255 20.42 13.95 10.44
N ALA A 256 21.70 14.09 10.80
CA ALA A 256 22.43 13.04 11.52
C ALA A 256 21.80 12.73 12.89
N GLY A 257 21.29 13.75 13.59
CA GLY A 257 20.53 13.59 14.82
C GLY A 257 19.21 12.87 14.61
N MET A 258 18.47 13.18 13.54
CA MET A 258 17.23 12.46 13.18
C MET A 258 17.53 10.97 12.94
N TYR A 259 18.53 10.67 12.12
CA TYR A 259 18.93 9.29 11.86
C TYR A 259 19.40 8.55 13.11
N SER A 260 20.17 9.21 13.98
CA SER A 260 20.62 8.62 15.25
C SER A 260 19.44 8.31 16.17
N TRP A 261 18.45 9.20 16.25
CA TRP A 261 17.26 8.97 17.07
C TRP A 261 16.44 7.78 16.55
N ILE A 262 16.21 7.69 15.23
CA ILE A 262 15.51 6.56 14.60
C ILE A 262 16.30 5.26 14.80
N ALA A 263 17.63 5.31 14.65
CA ALA A 263 18.50 4.16 14.81
C ALA A 263 18.52 3.61 16.25
N ALA A 264 18.16 4.42 17.24
CA ALA A 264 18.09 4.04 18.65
C ALA A 264 16.72 3.47 19.07
N GLN A 265 15.72 3.48 18.19
CA GLN A 265 14.38 2.97 18.50
C GLN A 265 14.32 1.43 18.46
N PRO A 266 13.32 0.80 19.10
CA PRO A 266 13.05 -0.62 18.94
C PRO A 266 12.91 -1.02 17.47
N ASP A 267 13.23 -2.27 17.13
CA ASP A 267 13.23 -2.72 15.74
C ASP A 267 11.86 -2.64 15.06
N THR A 268 10.77 -2.61 15.85
CA THR A 268 9.41 -2.39 15.35
C THR A 268 9.20 -1.02 14.75
N VAL A 269 9.98 -0.02 15.16
CA VAL A 269 9.90 1.35 14.67
C VAL A 269 10.54 1.47 13.28
N PHE A 270 9.82 2.13 12.39
CA PHE A 270 10.28 2.44 11.04
C PHE A 270 9.80 3.84 10.65
N GLY A 271 10.32 4.34 9.53
CA GLY A 271 9.95 5.65 9.03
C GLY A 271 9.87 5.76 7.52
N MET A 272 9.35 6.90 7.11
CA MET A 272 9.12 7.29 5.72
C MET A 272 9.74 8.66 5.47
N PHE A 273 10.46 8.82 4.37
CA PHE A 273 10.88 10.14 3.92
C PHE A 273 9.68 10.90 3.37
N ASN A 274 9.33 12.03 3.98
CA ASN A 274 8.19 12.85 3.61
C ASN A 274 8.60 13.95 2.63
N HIS A 275 7.73 14.19 1.66
CA HIS A 275 7.76 15.24 0.64
C HIS A 275 9.18 15.69 0.21
N PRO A 276 10.07 14.74 -0.17
CA PRO A 276 11.44 15.09 -0.56
C PRO A 276 11.44 16.05 -1.76
N ARG A 277 12.41 16.97 -1.79
CA ARG A 277 12.61 17.92 -2.89
C ARG A 277 13.89 17.63 -3.66
N ARG A 278 13.80 17.73 -4.99
CA ARG A 278 14.93 17.54 -5.92
C ARG A 278 15.93 18.70 -5.91
N ASP A 279 15.45 19.93 -5.79
CA ASP A 279 16.23 21.12 -6.18
C ASP A 279 17.28 21.59 -5.14
N GLY A 280 17.62 20.73 -4.18
CA GLY A 280 18.52 21.09 -3.09
C GLY A 280 17.97 22.25 -2.27
N CYS A 281 18.83 22.89 -1.48
CA CYS A 281 18.51 24.16 -0.84
C CYS A 281 18.17 25.17 -1.94
N ASP A 282 16.89 25.39 -2.24
CA ASP A 282 16.50 26.38 -3.26
C ASP A 282 16.88 27.77 -2.73
N PRO A 283 17.87 28.47 -3.32
CA PRO A 283 18.21 29.82 -2.90
C PRO A 283 17.25 30.87 -3.50
N VAL A 284 16.45 30.47 -4.50
CA VAL A 284 15.56 31.31 -5.31
C VAL A 284 14.14 31.30 -4.73
N ALA A 285 13.65 30.17 -4.21
CA ALA A 285 12.60 30.18 -3.20
C ALA A 285 13.19 30.81 -1.94
N ARG A 286 12.68 31.97 -1.54
CA ARG A 286 13.20 32.79 -0.43
C ARG A 286 13.11 32.13 0.97
N THR A 287 13.06 30.80 1.04
CA THR A 287 12.83 30.00 2.25
C THR A 287 14.05 29.21 2.70
N GLY A 288 15.07 28.97 1.84
CA GLY A 288 16.30 28.28 2.22
C GLY A 288 16.15 26.79 2.59
N LEU A 289 15.01 26.17 2.29
CA LEU A 289 14.66 24.80 2.66
C LEU A 289 15.44 23.76 1.82
N CYS A 290 16.20 22.90 2.49
CA CYS A 290 17.06 21.84 1.93
C CYS A 290 16.45 20.43 2.11
N TRP A 291 15.27 20.19 1.56
CA TRP A 291 14.53 18.92 1.76
C TRP A 291 15.03 17.76 0.87
N ASN A 292 16.34 17.70 0.62
CA ASN A 292 16.98 16.64 -0.19
C ASN A 292 17.77 15.64 0.67
N PHE A 293 17.63 15.72 2.01
CA PHE A 293 18.29 14.84 2.98
C PHE A 293 19.81 14.74 2.75
N ASN A 294 20.47 15.90 2.59
CA ASN A 294 21.91 16.01 2.27
C ASN A 294 22.30 15.15 1.05
N GLN A 295 21.63 15.38 -0.08
CA GLN A 295 21.81 14.61 -1.32
C GLN A 295 21.61 13.10 -1.11
N TRP A 296 20.69 12.72 -0.22
CA TRP A 296 20.39 11.33 0.11
C TRP A 296 21.59 10.51 0.59
N GLN A 297 22.55 11.13 1.29
CA GLN A 297 23.66 10.39 1.86
C GLN A 297 23.13 9.32 2.84
N PRO A 298 23.41 8.02 2.63
CA PRO A 298 22.82 6.97 3.41
C PRO A 298 23.46 6.90 4.79
N HIS A 299 22.62 6.71 5.81
CA HIS A 299 23.07 6.45 7.17
C HIS A 299 22.84 4.98 7.50
N LEU A 300 23.93 4.20 7.61
CA LEU A 300 23.86 2.73 7.63
C LEU A 300 22.99 2.17 8.77
N ASP A 301 23.01 2.80 9.94
CA ASP A 301 22.27 2.29 11.11
C ASP A 301 20.76 2.60 11.06
N SER A 302 20.36 3.62 10.29
CA SER A 302 18.94 3.98 10.14
C SER A 302 18.35 3.48 8.82
N ALA A 303 19.18 3.13 7.84
CA ALA A 303 18.77 2.60 6.55
C ALA A 303 17.78 1.42 6.63
N PRO A 304 17.98 0.40 7.49
CA PRO A 304 17.02 -0.69 7.65
C PRO A 304 15.66 -0.24 8.22
N ARG A 305 15.60 0.94 8.85
CA ARG A 305 14.39 1.51 9.48
C ARG A 305 13.73 2.59 8.62
N LEU A 306 14.23 2.88 7.42
CA LEU A 306 13.63 3.86 6.51
C LEU A 306 13.21 3.19 5.18
N PRO A 307 12.24 2.24 5.22
CA PRO A 307 11.85 1.45 4.07
C PRO A 307 10.89 2.17 3.12
N LEU A 308 10.47 3.39 3.42
CA LEU A 308 9.46 4.11 2.63
C LEU A 308 9.97 5.48 2.18
N VAL A 309 9.64 5.84 0.95
CA VAL A 309 9.91 7.16 0.39
C VAL A 309 8.63 7.63 -0.27
N GLN A 310 8.14 8.79 0.14
CA GLN A 310 7.04 9.41 -0.56
C GLN A 310 7.45 9.76 -1.99
N ASN A 311 6.67 9.29 -2.95
CA ASN A 311 6.87 9.56 -4.34
C ASN A 311 6.20 10.88 -4.72
N TYR A 312 6.86 11.99 -4.38
CA TYR A 312 6.47 13.31 -4.85
C TYR A 312 6.90 13.45 -6.31
N ARG A 313 6.13 14.16 -7.14
CA ARG A 313 6.54 14.47 -8.53
C ARG A 313 7.96 15.05 -8.51
N ASN A 314 8.79 14.67 -9.50
CA ASN A 314 10.10 15.25 -9.87
C ASN A 314 11.37 14.38 -9.67
N GLY A 315 11.26 13.06 -9.50
CA GLY A 315 12.41 12.15 -9.57
C GLY A 315 13.15 11.90 -8.24
N GLN A 316 12.55 12.27 -7.11
CA GLN A 316 13.17 12.18 -5.77
C GLN A 316 13.27 10.75 -5.27
N TYR A 317 12.31 9.90 -5.65
CA TYR A 317 12.43 8.48 -5.42
C TYR A 317 13.68 7.93 -6.11
N GLU A 318 13.93 8.26 -7.37
CA GLU A 318 15.14 7.86 -8.09
C GLU A 318 16.42 8.38 -7.43
N LEU A 319 16.39 9.61 -6.91
CA LEU A 319 17.53 10.20 -6.19
C LEU A 319 17.83 9.47 -4.87
N SER A 320 16.82 9.04 -4.12
CA SER A 320 17.04 8.26 -2.89
C SER A 320 17.72 6.93 -3.21
N LEU A 321 17.28 6.27 -4.29
CA LEU A 321 17.86 5.02 -4.75
C LEU A 321 19.29 5.21 -5.28
N GLN A 322 19.57 6.31 -5.97
CA GLN A 322 20.93 6.71 -6.38
C GLN A 322 21.85 6.93 -5.18
N GLY A 323 21.32 7.52 -4.11
CA GLY A 323 21.99 7.67 -2.81
C GLY A 323 22.29 6.35 -2.11
N GLY A 324 21.70 5.24 -2.57
CA GLY A 324 21.90 3.91 -1.98
C GLY A 324 20.84 3.53 -0.95
N TRP A 325 19.80 4.35 -0.77
CA TRP A 325 18.61 3.94 -0.03
C TRP A 325 17.86 2.85 -0.79
N ARG A 326 17.12 2.03 -0.05
CA ARG A 326 16.34 0.90 -0.59
C ARG A 326 14.88 0.98 -0.16
N GLY A 327 14.35 2.20 -0.10
CA GLY A 327 12.96 2.41 0.24
C GLY A 327 12.03 2.10 -0.94
N GLY A 328 10.80 1.69 -0.65
CA GLY A 328 9.71 1.58 -1.62
C GLY A 328 8.97 2.91 -1.78
N GLY A 329 8.57 3.21 -3.01
CA GLY A 329 7.85 4.44 -3.35
C GLY A 329 6.37 4.35 -3.00
N VAL A 330 5.87 5.27 -2.18
CA VAL A 330 4.45 5.35 -1.79
C VAL A 330 3.78 6.61 -2.33
N GLY A 331 2.52 6.49 -2.74
CA GLY A 331 1.65 7.63 -3.01
C GLY A 331 1.00 8.10 -1.70
N VAL A 332 0.83 9.41 -1.52
CA VAL A 332 0.20 9.99 -0.33
C VAL A 332 -0.77 11.08 -0.73
N ASN A 333 -1.76 11.35 0.13
CA ASN A 333 -2.63 12.51 0.00
C ASN A 333 -2.31 13.58 1.03
N GLU A 334 -1.25 14.33 0.74
CA GLU A 334 -0.90 15.50 1.51
C GLU A 334 -1.91 16.64 1.31
N TYR A 335 -2.44 17.14 2.43
CA TYR A 335 -3.26 18.34 2.52
C TYR A 335 -4.64 18.28 1.86
N GLY A 336 -5.12 17.09 1.47
CA GLY A 336 -6.43 16.92 0.82
C GLY A 336 -6.63 17.76 -0.45
N ARG A 337 -5.57 18.35 -1.01
CA ARG A 337 -5.67 19.38 -2.05
C ARG A 337 -4.72 19.21 -3.24
N TYR A 338 -3.63 18.44 -3.16
CA TYR A 338 -2.62 18.51 -4.23
C TYR A 338 -2.09 17.21 -4.83
N ILE A 339 -2.23 16.05 -4.21
CA ILE A 339 -1.90 14.78 -4.86
C ILE A 339 -2.87 13.72 -4.37
N VAL A 340 -3.80 13.27 -5.22
CA VAL A 340 -4.67 12.13 -4.85
C VAL A 340 -3.93 10.86 -5.23
N GLY A 341 -2.94 10.50 -4.42
CA GLY A 341 -2.25 9.23 -4.52
C GLY A 341 -2.68 8.30 -3.40
N ARG A 342 -2.74 7.00 -3.68
CA ARG A 342 -2.87 5.97 -2.64
C ARG A 342 -1.55 5.20 -2.54
N ALA A 343 -1.24 4.72 -1.34
CA ALA A 343 -0.25 3.69 -1.15
C ALA A 343 -0.94 2.34 -1.17
N GLY A 344 -0.44 1.40 -1.94
CA GLY A 344 -0.81 0.00 -1.83
C GLY A 344 0.27 -0.78 -1.10
N VAL A 345 -0.14 -1.79 -0.35
CA VAL A 345 0.75 -2.78 0.27
C VAL A 345 0.38 -4.17 -0.21
N MET A 346 1.37 -5.05 -0.35
CA MET A 346 1.17 -6.48 -0.49
C MET A 346 1.38 -7.13 0.89
N ALA A 347 0.28 -7.52 1.54
CA ALA A 347 0.27 -8.08 2.89
C ALA A 347 -0.41 -9.47 2.88
N LEU A 348 -0.16 -10.28 3.91
CA LEU A 348 -0.79 -11.60 4.03
C LEU A 348 -2.28 -11.45 4.35
N ASP A 349 -2.59 -10.53 5.28
CA ASP A 349 -3.94 -10.28 5.77
C ASP A 349 -4.17 -8.78 6.01
N LEU A 350 -5.42 -8.39 6.23
CA LEU A 350 -5.77 -7.03 6.68
C LEU A 350 -5.75 -6.95 8.21
N THR A 351 -4.56 -7.13 8.80
CA THR A 351 -4.33 -6.99 10.23
C THR A 351 -3.24 -5.96 10.48
N HIS A 352 -3.22 -5.35 11.67
CA HIS A 352 -2.16 -4.39 12.04
C HIS A 352 -0.76 -4.97 11.79
N GLU A 353 -0.51 -6.19 12.26
CA GLU A 353 0.79 -6.87 12.10
C GLU A 353 1.16 -7.08 10.63
N ALA A 354 0.24 -7.57 9.80
CA ALA A 354 0.52 -7.86 8.39
C ALA A 354 0.75 -6.58 7.57
N ILE A 355 -0.03 -5.52 7.83
CA ILE A 355 0.14 -4.22 7.17
C ILE A 355 1.47 -3.57 7.61
N VAL A 356 1.78 -3.57 8.91
CA VAL A 356 3.06 -3.06 9.43
C VAL A 356 4.25 -3.84 8.89
N ASP A 357 4.19 -5.18 8.81
CA ASP A 357 5.26 -6.00 8.23
C ASP A 357 5.46 -5.67 6.74
N ALA A 358 4.37 -5.47 5.98
CA ALA A 358 4.45 -5.08 4.58
C ALA A 358 5.10 -3.69 4.39
N LEU A 359 4.72 -2.70 5.20
CA LEU A 359 5.33 -1.37 5.19
C LEU A 359 6.81 -1.43 5.59
N ARG A 360 7.15 -2.15 6.66
CA ARG A 360 8.53 -2.30 7.16
C ARG A 360 9.46 -2.97 6.16
N ARG A 361 8.93 -3.89 5.36
CA ARG A 361 9.69 -4.59 4.32
C ARG A 361 9.68 -3.86 2.99
N GLY A 362 9.00 -2.72 2.86
CA GLY A 362 8.88 -2.01 1.59
C GLY A 362 8.10 -2.80 0.53
N ARG A 363 7.16 -3.67 0.93
CA ARG A 363 6.21 -4.35 0.04
C ARG A 363 5.10 -3.40 -0.40
N VAL A 364 5.50 -2.27 -0.98
CA VAL A 364 4.62 -1.14 -1.27
C VAL A 364 4.63 -0.75 -2.75
N PHE A 365 3.53 -0.17 -3.20
CA PHE A 365 3.42 0.49 -4.50
C PHE A 365 2.66 1.81 -4.35
N GLY A 366 3.03 2.82 -5.14
CA GLY A 366 2.32 4.11 -5.17
C GLY A 366 1.43 4.23 -6.40
N THR A 367 0.24 4.78 -6.24
CA THR A 367 -0.63 5.19 -7.35
C THR A 367 -0.82 6.70 -7.32
N ASN A 368 -1.08 7.30 -8.48
CA ASN A 368 -1.51 8.70 -8.61
C ASN A 368 -3.04 8.80 -8.78
N GLU A 369 -3.75 7.77 -8.35
CA GLU A 369 -5.20 7.64 -8.51
C GLU A 369 -5.90 7.86 -7.17
N SER A 370 -7.03 8.58 -7.23
CA SER A 370 -7.86 8.85 -6.05
C SER A 370 -8.66 7.64 -5.56
N GLN A 371 -8.86 6.67 -6.45
CA GLN A 371 -9.61 5.43 -6.19
C GLN A 371 -8.68 4.22 -6.33
N PRO A 372 -8.98 3.10 -5.64
CA PRO A 372 -8.26 1.85 -5.83
C PRO A 372 -8.53 1.34 -7.26
N GLY A 373 -7.61 1.61 -8.16
CA GLY A 373 -7.61 1.09 -9.53
C GLY A 373 -6.45 0.13 -9.72
N LEU A 374 -5.22 0.58 -9.50
CA LEU A 374 -4.04 -0.25 -9.71
C LEU A 374 -3.61 -1.05 -8.47
N ALA A 375 -3.40 -2.36 -8.64
CA ALA A 375 -2.59 -3.20 -7.77
C ALA A 375 -1.36 -3.74 -8.51
N LEU A 376 -0.26 -3.91 -7.78
CA LEU A 376 1.01 -4.34 -8.34
C LEU A 376 1.79 -5.23 -7.36
N ALA A 377 2.33 -6.33 -7.87
CA ALA A 377 3.30 -7.14 -7.16
C ALA A 377 4.49 -7.48 -8.06
N LEU A 378 5.68 -7.46 -7.45
CA LEU A 378 6.93 -7.84 -8.11
C LEU A 378 7.58 -8.98 -7.37
N ARG A 379 8.19 -9.88 -8.14
CA ARG A 379 9.06 -10.93 -7.63
C ARG A 379 10.30 -11.08 -8.50
N GLY A 380 11.44 -11.29 -7.88
CA GLY A 380 12.73 -11.42 -8.53
C GLY A 380 13.43 -12.72 -8.15
N ARG A 381 14.28 -13.25 -9.04
CA ARG A 381 15.23 -14.31 -8.73
C ARG A 381 16.47 -14.23 -9.61
N SER A 382 17.63 -14.58 -9.06
CA SER A 382 18.92 -14.62 -9.76
C SER A 382 19.06 -15.85 -10.66
N ASP A 383 18.57 -17.01 -10.22
CA ASP A 383 18.48 -18.22 -11.04
C ASP A 383 17.27 -19.09 -10.60
N PRO A 384 16.95 -20.18 -11.31
CA PRO A 384 15.85 -21.08 -10.95
C PRO A 384 16.05 -21.91 -9.67
N ALA A 385 17.28 -22.04 -9.17
CA ALA A 385 17.63 -22.77 -7.95
C ALA A 385 17.57 -21.90 -6.69
N HIS A 386 17.63 -20.58 -6.82
CA HIS A 386 17.46 -19.63 -5.72
C HIS A 386 15.97 -19.37 -5.41
N SER A 387 15.70 -19.03 -4.15
CA SER A 387 14.37 -18.63 -3.69
C SER A 387 13.90 -17.36 -4.43
N LEU A 388 12.60 -17.30 -4.71
CA LEU A 388 11.93 -16.09 -5.17
C LEU A 388 12.00 -15.04 -4.06
N ALA A 389 12.48 -13.84 -4.40
CA ALA A 389 12.41 -12.66 -3.55
C ALA A 389 11.20 -11.82 -3.96
N TRP A 390 10.41 -11.38 -3.00
CA TRP A 390 9.30 -10.46 -3.25
C TRP A 390 9.78 -9.01 -3.29
N MET A 391 8.93 -8.10 -3.80
CA MET A 391 9.15 -6.66 -3.69
C MET A 391 9.58 -6.27 -2.27
N GLY A 392 10.54 -5.35 -2.15
CA GLY A 392 11.11 -4.99 -0.85
C GLY A 392 12.19 -5.94 -0.31
N GLU A 393 12.34 -7.14 -0.88
CA GLU A 393 13.42 -8.07 -0.55
C GLU A 393 14.62 -7.93 -1.50
N SER A 394 15.78 -8.43 -1.08
CA SER A 394 17.00 -8.42 -1.89
C SER A 394 17.14 -9.72 -2.67
N VAL A 395 17.51 -9.60 -3.95
CA VAL A 395 17.95 -10.72 -4.78
C VAL A 395 19.47 -10.83 -4.70
N ALA A 396 20.00 -12.06 -4.71
CA ALA A 396 21.43 -12.28 -4.81
C ALA A 396 22.03 -11.66 -6.08
N ALA A 397 23.23 -11.12 -5.98
CA ALA A 397 23.94 -10.58 -7.14
C ALA A 397 24.18 -11.71 -8.17
N SER A 398 23.90 -11.42 -9.45
CA SER A 398 24.01 -12.36 -10.55
C SER A 398 24.16 -11.58 -11.87
N ASP A 399 24.76 -12.20 -12.87
CA ASP A 399 24.85 -11.65 -14.23
C ASP A 399 23.46 -11.47 -14.86
N ARG A 400 22.47 -12.20 -14.35
CA ARG A 400 21.07 -12.14 -14.77
C ARG A 400 20.16 -12.20 -13.56
N VAL A 401 19.16 -11.31 -13.57
CA VAL A 401 18.00 -11.38 -12.69
C VAL A 401 16.75 -11.51 -13.55
N THR A 402 15.87 -12.44 -13.17
CA THR A 402 14.53 -12.55 -13.74
C THR A 402 13.57 -11.83 -12.82
N VAL A 403 12.81 -10.89 -13.37
CA VAL A 403 11.73 -10.22 -12.67
C VAL A 403 10.40 -10.62 -13.29
N THR A 404 9.44 -10.93 -12.42
CA THR A 404 8.05 -11.11 -12.78
C THR A 404 7.22 -9.98 -12.18
N LEU A 405 6.49 -9.28 -13.04
CA LEU A 405 5.47 -8.32 -12.66
C LEU A 405 4.09 -8.96 -12.82
N GLU A 406 3.28 -8.81 -11.79
CA GLU A 406 1.86 -9.08 -11.82
C GLU A 406 1.13 -7.79 -11.43
N ALA A 407 0.21 -7.34 -12.28
CA ALA A 407 -0.54 -6.12 -12.06
C ALA A 407 -2.00 -6.34 -12.44
N ARG A 408 -2.89 -5.66 -11.73
CA ARG A 408 -4.33 -5.67 -12.01
C ARG A 408 -4.87 -4.27 -11.86
N ASP A 409 -5.55 -3.80 -12.90
CA ASP A 409 -6.42 -2.64 -12.82
C ASP A 409 -7.83 -3.11 -12.46
N LEU A 410 -8.26 -2.82 -11.25
CA LEU A 410 -9.58 -3.11 -10.69
C LEU A 410 -10.69 -2.29 -11.37
N ALA A 411 -10.36 -1.13 -11.96
CA ALA A 411 -11.28 -0.36 -12.80
C ALA A 411 -11.37 -0.91 -14.24
N GLY A 412 -10.57 -1.93 -14.58
CA GLY A 412 -10.61 -2.62 -15.86
C GLY A 412 -9.85 -1.92 -16.99
N GLY A 413 -9.00 -0.95 -16.66
CA GLY A 413 -8.06 -0.39 -17.63
C GLY A 413 -7.00 -1.39 -18.06
N SER A 414 -6.28 -1.03 -19.12
CA SER A 414 -5.20 -1.85 -19.68
C SER A 414 -3.86 -1.22 -19.33
N LEU A 415 -2.90 -2.05 -18.92
CA LEU A 415 -1.51 -1.64 -18.75
C LEU A 415 -0.94 -1.29 -20.13
N THR A 416 -0.60 -0.02 -20.37
CA THR A 416 -0.10 0.45 -21.67
C THR A 416 1.42 0.62 -21.70
N SER A 417 2.04 0.82 -20.54
CA SER A 417 3.48 1.02 -20.42
C SER A 417 4.00 0.48 -19.11
N LEU A 418 5.21 -0.08 -19.17
CA LEU A 418 5.98 -0.53 -18.02
C LEU A 418 7.41 -0.03 -18.21
N GLU A 419 7.90 0.77 -17.26
CA GLU A 419 9.28 1.21 -17.26
C GLU A 419 10.03 0.62 -16.08
N LEU A 420 11.12 -0.11 -16.38
CA LEU A 420 12.11 -0.50 -15.41
C LEU A 420 13.22 0.55 -15.39
N ARG A 421 13.46 1.18 -14.24
CA ARG A 421 14.56 2.13 -14.07
C ARG A 421 15.63 1.53 -13.15
N GLU A 422 16.89 1.83 -13.43
CA GLU A 422 18.02 1.44 -12.59
C GLU A 422 18.62 2.67 -11.93
N ALA A 423 19.22 2.48 -10.75
CA ALA A 423 19.80 3.57 -9.98
C ALA A 423 21.10 4.15 -10.59
N ARG A 424 21.79 3.48 -11.55
CA ARG A 424 23.12 3.95 -12.01
C ARG A 424 23.32 4.10 -13.52
N SER A 425 22.36 3.76 -14.36
CA SER A 425 22.35 4.14 -15.78
C SER A 425 21.02 3.75 -16.41
N CYS A 426 20.42 4.64 -17.21
CA CYS A 426 19.26 4.30 -18.03
C CYS A 426 19.71 3.41 -19.20
N GLU A 427 19.87 2.10 -18.97
CA GLU A 427 19.81 1.14 -20.07
C GLU A 427 18.36 0.72 -20.30
N THR A 428 17.97 0.65 -21.58
CA THR A 428 16.63 0.24 -21.98
C THR A 428 16.53 -1.28 -21.88
N VAL A 429 15.79 -1.77 -20.90
CA VAL A 429 15.53 -3.20 -20.74
C VAL A 429 14.52 -3.65 -21.80
N THR A 430 14.89 -4.67 -22.59
CA THR A 430 13.95 -5.28 -23.54
C THR A 430 13.02 -6.23 -22.80
N VAL A 431 11.76 -5.84 -22.60
CA VAL A 431 10.73 -6.68 -21.98
C VAL A 431 10.27 -7.72 -22.99
N ALA A 432 10.54 -9.01 -22.72
CA ALA A 432 9.97 -10.10 -23.49
C ALA A 432 8.58 -10.45 -22.92
N GLN A 433 7.52 -9.99 -23.59
CA GLN A 433 6.15 -10.29 -23.18
C GLN A 433 5.83 -11.76 -23.47
N ARG A 434 5.33 -12.49 -22.46
CA ARG A 434 4.78 -13.83 -22.64
C ARG A 434 3.36 -13.85 -22.09
N ALA A 435 2.38 -13.77 -22.97
CA ALA A 435 0.98 -13.96 -22.59
C ALA A 435 0.83 -15.38 -22.01
N VAL A 436 0.33 -15.48 -20.77
CA VAL A 436 -0.03 -16.76 -20.16
C VAL A 436 -1.52 -16.93 -20.35
N SER A 437 -1.92 -17.85 -21.23
CA SER A 437 -3.32 -18.22 -21.39
C SER A 437 -3.79 -19.01 -20.17
N GLY A 438 -4.64 -18.40 -19.35
CA GLY A 438 -5.48 -19.06 -18.35
C GLY A 438 -6.78 -19.54 -18.97
#